data_AF-A0A1I6RYE6-F1
#
_entry.id   AF-A0A1I6RYE6-F1
#
_cell.length_a   1.000
_cell.length_b   1.000
_cell.length_c   1.000
_cell.angle_alpha   90.00
_cell.angle_beta   90.00
_cell.angle_gamma   90.00
#
_symmetry.space_group_name_H-M   'P 1'
#
loop_
_entity.id
_entity.type
_entity.pdbx_description
1 polymer ?
#
loop_
_entity_poly.entity_id
_entity_poly.type
_entity_poly.pdbx_seq_one_letter_code
_entity_poly.pdbx_strand_id
1 'polypeptide(L)'
;MNALEKALLIKELNLLIDGLEHRSLSFFEIAKSKSRLTEIFGLCDEPIFKKQILKFKSHTQPEKAAHDFAANTLYKLSFRGVFLQDSILEKVLYENADAGWAILYDAEKGWQIWLIPSANRTALVSEWGDLEEIYHWMLAQQQIYSCLQTDHELKQQALLEHQRVKAWTETEKKLKPSVHIAAEQNQTDTPDGIDHSPIMLDPQPPTMVIDSLVPQNENHTALHLEPPFLLNHHPEDKPVSAHLSIQETNLAKNLTQQSTPQSLMLKQHIAHIQPLYESNKPEQALYRLEILDSPEISQHADLLLYGPNVQRWQQLPIYLAEQINPQGRFIKYLVLLGTENQMQAIRLIHLFTDPYQHQPAAIKEIFWHHLQDSLTHLETLFDSYSQKATLIWNIEGYTPFIPAQLIQTQKFIQFEESPADIQTPLLLLKERHKIRLIHGQNRLNLSRTEWAYPYLLLERHQGVSWQLIQTILTQLASPIDCHQLYEVIQKYISD
;
A
#
# COMPACT_ATOMS: atom_id res chain seq x y z
N MET A 1 38.00 -26.59 -0.09
CA MET A 1 38.46 -26.77 -1.47
C MET A 1 39.25 -25.54 -1.90
N ASN A 2 40.45 -25.70 -2.46
CA ASN A 2 41.30 -24.57 -2.86
C ASN A 2 40.88 -23.97 -4.22
N ALA A 3 41.42 -22.80 -4.57
CA ALA A 3 41.00 -22.07 -5.77
C ALA A 3 41.31 -22.81 -7.10
N LEU A 4 42.38 -23.63 -7.13
CA LEU A 4 42.76 -24.40 -8.31
C LEU A 4 41.83 -25.61 -8.52
N GLU A 5 41.53 -26.33 -7.44
CA GLU A 5 40.52 -27.40 -7.41
C GLU A 5 39.15 -26.89 -7.85
N LYS A 6 38.73 -25.71 -7.35
CA LYS A 6 37.48 -25.04 -7.77
C LYS A 6 37.47 -24.76 -9.27
N ALA A 7 38.53 -24.19 -9.83
CA ALA A 7 38.62 -23.89 -11.26
C ALA A 7 38.58 -25.17 -12.14
N LEU A 8 39.23 -26.25 -11.69
CA LEU A 8 39.21 -27.55 -12.39
C LEU A 8 37.83 -28.20 -12.36
N LEU A 9 37.15 -28.18 -11.20
CA LEU A 9 35.80 -28.76 -11.07
C LEU A 9 34.75 -27.97 -11.86
N ILE A 10 34.83 -26.63 -11.91
CA ILE A 10 33.96 -25.82 -12.77
C ILE A 10 34.16 -26.19 -14.25
N LYS A 11 35.40 -26.44 -14.67
CA LYS A 11 35.71 -26.89 -16.04
C LYS A 11 35.19 -28.31 -16.33
N GLU A 12 35.32 -29.23 -15.37
CA GLU A 12 34.76 -30.59 -15.46
C GLU A 12 33.22 -30.54 -15.57
N LEU A 13 32.56 -29.73 -14.73
CA LEU A 13 31.11 -29.58 -14.70
C LEU A 13 30.55 -29.06 -16.04
N ASN A 14 31.14 -28.01 -16.61
CA ASN A 14 30.71 -27.46 -17.90
C ASN A 14 30.87 -28.47 -19.05
N LEU A 15 31.92 -29.30 -19.04
CA LEU A 15 32.13 -30.34 -20.05
C LEU A 15 31.15 -31.51 -19.89
N LEU A 16 30.77 -31.85 -18.66
CA LEU A 16 29.75 -32.87 -18.39
C LEU A 16 28.34 -32.41 -18.79
N ILE A 17 28.03 -31.12 -18.64
CA ILE A 17 26.76 -30.51 -19.07
C ILE A 17 26.70 -30.42 -20.60
N ASP A 18 27.70 -29.83 -21.27
CA ASP A 18 27.79 -29.77 -22.75
C ASP A 18 27.67 -31.15 -23.39
N GLY A 19 28.31 -32.16 -22.79
CA GLY A 19 28.20 -33.55 -23.23
C GLY A 19 26.78 -34.13 -23.13
N LEU A 20 26.01 -33.75 -22.11
CA LEU A 20 24.63 -34.22 -21.92
C LEU A 20 23.59 -33.44 -22.72
N GLU A 21 23.84 -32.16 -23.01
CA GLU A 21 22.91 -31.28 -23.73
C GLU A 21 23.12 -31.29 -25.25
N HIS A 22 24.35 -31.47 -25.73
CA HIS A 22 24.72 -31.19 -27.13
C HIS A 22 25.48 -32.31 -27.85
N ARG A 23 25.69 -33.48 -27.21
CA ARG A 23 26.36 -34.64 -27.85
C ARG A 23 25.55 -35.93 -27.70
N SER A 24 25.56 -36.75 -28.74
CA SER A 24 24.96 -38.09 -28.73
C SER A 24 25.84 -39.09 -27.96
N LEU A 25 25.91 -38.95 -26.63
CA LEU A 25 26.59 -39.88 -25.74
C LEU A 25 25.88 -41.24 -25.68
N SER A 26 26.63 -42.32 -25.45
CA SER A 26 26.02 -43.64 -25.21
C SER A 26 25.32 -43.71 -23.84
N PHE A 27 24.35 -44.60 -23.67
CA PHE A 27 23.63 -44.76 -22.39
C PHE A 27 24.55 -45.02 -21.19
N PHE A 28 25.67 -45.73 -21.40
CA PHE A 28 26.67 -45.98 -20.36
C PHE A 28 27.42 -44.69 -19.97
N GLU A 29 27.81 -43.87 -20.96
CA GLU A 29 28.45 -42.58 -20.72
C GLU A 29 27.49 -41.58 -20.07
N ILE A 30 26.21 -41.57 -20.46
CA ILE A 30 25.16 -40.76 -19.81
C ILE A 30 25.02 -41.15 -18.33
N ALA A 31 24.95 -42.44 -18.02
CA ALA A 31 24.86 -42.93 -16.64
C ALA A 31 26.11 -42.55 -15.82
N LYS A 32 27.30 -42.73 -16.41
CA LYS A 32 28.58 -42.35 -15.79
C LYS A 32 28.68 -40.84 -15.53
N SER A 33 28.31 -40.00 -16.49
CA SER A 33 28.30 -38.55 -16.36
C SER A 33 27.31 -38.08 -15.28
N LYS A 34 26.11 -38.65 -15.23
CA LYS A 34 25.11 -38.36 -14.17
C LYS A 34 25.59 -38.79 -12.77
N SER A 35 26.23 -39.95 -12.65
CA SER A 35 26.85 -40.38 -11.39
C SER A 35 27.97 -39.42 -10.97
N ARG A 36 28.84 -39.03 -11.90
CA ARG A 36 29.96 -38.13 -11.62
C ARG A 36 29.51 -36.72 -11.23
N LEU A 37 28.49 -36.18 -11.88
CA LEU A 37 27.85 -34.92 -11.48
C LEU A 37 27.31 -35.02 -10.05
N THR A 38 26.66 -36.14 -9.69
CA THR A 38 26.11 -36.37 -8.34
C THR A 38 27.22 -36.39 -7.28
N GLU A 39 28.38 -37.00 -7.57
CA GLU A 39 29.57 -36.92 -6.69
C GLU A 39 30.10 -35.49 -6.54
N ILE A 40 30.23 -34.74 -7.65
CA ILE A 40 30.73 -33.36 -7.63
C ILE A 40 29.81 -32.45 -6.81
N PHE A 41 28.49 -32.61 -6.95
CA PHE A 41 27.51 -31.88 -6.13
C PHE A 41 27.57 -32.28 -4.65
N GLY A 42 27.79 -33.57 -4.33
CA GLY A 42 28.00 -34.03 -2.96
C GLY A 42 29.27 -33.50 -2.29
N LEU A 43 30.21 -32.95 -3.06
CA LEU A 43 31.44 -32.30 -2.56
C LEU A 43 31.30 -30.77 -2.36
N CYS A 44 30.16 -30.17 -2.74
CA CYS A 44 30.05 -28.71 -2.90
C CYS A 44 28.80 -28.09 -2.23
N ASP A 45 28.77 -28.06 -0.90
CA ASP A 45 27.83 -27.22 -0.11
C ASP A 45 28.24 -25.71 -0.13
N GLU A 46 28.44 -25.14 -1.32
CA GLU A 46 28.72 -23.70 -1.50
C GLU A 46 27.69 -23.02 -2.42
N PRO A 47 27.32 -21.74 -2.15
CA PRO A 47 26.19 -21.07 -2.78
C PRO A 47 26.31 -20.84 -4.31
N ILE A 48 27.51 -20.98 -4.88
CA ILE A 48 27.77 -20.80 -6.33
C ILE A 48 26.99 -21.82 -7.18
N PHE A 49 26.81 -23.06 -6.69
CA PHE A 49 26.15 -24.12 -7.45
C PHE A 49 24.62 -24.10 -7.36
N LYS A 50 24.01 -23.23 -6.52
CA LYS A 50 22.56 -23.25 -6.24
C LYS A 50 21.69 -23.16 -7.49
N LYS A 51 22.05 -22.31 -8.47
CA LYS A 51 21.28 -22.17 -9.73
C LYS A 51 21.33 -23.44 -10.60
N GLN A 52 22.51 -24.05 -10.72
CA GLN A 52 22.70 -25.28 -11.49
C GLN A 52 22.02 -26.48 -10.80
N ILE A 53 22.09 -26.55 -9.47
CA ILE A 53 21.40 -27.56 -8.66
C ILE A 53 19.88 -27.40 -8.76
N LEU A 54 19.34 -26.18 -8.74
CA LEU A 54 17.89 -25.95 -8.89
C LEU A 54 17.39 -26.41 -10.27
N LYS A 55 18.08 -26.03 -11.36
CA LYS A 55 17.72 -26.48 -12.72
C LYS A 55 17.85 -28.00 -12.89
N PHE A 56 18.83 -28.64 -12.26
CA PHE A 56 18.93 -30.12 -12.28
C PHE A 56 17.82 -30.80 -11.46
N LYS A 57 17.49 -30.26 -10.28
CA LYS A 57 16.42 -30.78 -9.41
C LYS A 57 15.04 -30.64 -10.06
N SER A 58 14.74 -29.52 -10.72
CA SER A 58 13.44 -29.30 -11.38
C SER A 58 13.16 -30.32 -12.48
N HIS A 59 14.19 -30.81 -13.18
CA HIS A 59 14.05 -31.86 -14.20
C HIS A 59 13.99 -33.29 -13.65
N THR A 60 14.60 -33.55 -12.48
CA THR A 60 14.75 -34.91 -11.93
C THR A 60 13.76 -35.25 -10.82
N GLN A 61 13.32 -34.26 -10.05
CA GLN A 61 12.38 -34.39 -8.93
C GLN A 61 11.50 -33.13 -8.85
N PRO A 62 10.64 -32.86 -9.87
CA PRO A 62 9.94 -31.58 -10.03
C PRO A 62 9.18 -31.12 -8.78
N GLU A 63 8.22 -31.90 -8.28
CA GLU A 63 7.42 -31.52 -7.09
C GLU A 63 8.30 -31.16 -5.88
N LYS A 64 9.34 -31.96 -5.64
CA LYS A 64 10.29 -31.72 -4.55
C LYS A 64 11.14 -30.48 -4.80
N ALA A 65 11.54 -30.20 -6.04
CA ALA A 65 12.28 -29.00 -6.40
C ALA A 65 11.45 -27.73 -6.16
N ALA A 66 10.16 -27.75 -6.52
CA ALA A 66 9.24 -26.64 -6.28
C ALA A 66 8.91 -26.47 -4.78
N HIS A 67 8.76 -27.57 -4.01
CA HIS A 67 8.64 -27.48 -2.55
C HIS A 67 9.93 -26.98 -1.86
N ASP A 68 11.12 -27.49 -2.25
CA ASP A 68 12.42 -27.00 -1.79
C ASP A 68 12.58 -25.51 -2.12
N PHE A 69 12.19 -25.09 -3.32
CA PHE A 69 12.23 -23.70 -3.78
C PHE A 69 11.32 -22.81 -2.92
N ALA A 70 10.03 -23.12 -2.83
CA ALA A 70 9.06 -22.37 -2.04
C ALA A 70 9.46 -22.27 -0.56
N ALA A 71 10.07 -23.34 0.00
CA ALA A 71 10.57 -23.37 1.37
C ALA A 71 11.76 -22.42 1.66
N ASN A 72 12.41 -21.89 0.62
CA ASN A 72 13.49 -20.89 0.71
C ASN A 72 13.01 -19.46 0.36
N THR A 73 11.71 -19.25 0.13
CA THR A 73 11.13 -17.92 -0.15
C THR A 73 10.77 -17.16 1.13
N LEU A 74 10.50 -15.86 1.01
CA LEU A 74 9.93 -15.05 2.09
C LEU A 74 8.42 -15.30 2.31
N TYR A 75 7.79 -16.16 1.50
CA TYR A 75 6.34 -16.37 1.41
C TYR A 75 5.95 -17.84 1.62
N LYS A 76 6.75 -18.59 2.37
CA LYS A 76 6.55 -20.02 2.62
C LYS A 76 5.25 -20.29 3.38
N LEU A 77 4.88 -19.46 4.34
CA LEU A 77 3.64 -19.62 5.12
C LEU A 77 2.36 -19.31 4.32
N SER A 78 2.46 -18.55 3.23
CA SER A 78 1.36 -18.30 2.29
C SER A 78 1.37 -19.23 1.07
N PHE A 79 2.35 -20.15 0.98
CA PHE A 79 2.40 -21.18 -0.06
C PHE A 79 1.37 -22.29 0.20
N ARG A 80 0.60 -22.66 -0.83
CA ARG A 80 -0.50 -23.63 -0.76
C ARG A 80 -0.15 -25.00 -1.35
N GLY A 81 0.96 -25.12 -2.09
CA GLY A 81 1.48 -26.39 -2.58
C GLY A 81 1.86 -26.39 -4.07
N VAL A 82 2.30 -27.56 -4.53
CA VAL A 82 2.61 -27.86 -5.94
C VAL A 82 1.54 -28.82 -6.46
N PHE A 83 1.05 -28.58 -7.67
CA PHE A 83 -0.05 -29.33 -8.27
C PHE A 83 0.25 -29.69 -9.73
N LEU A 84 -0.36 -30.78 -10.20
CA LEU A 84 -0.27 -31.27 -11.58
C LEU A 84 -1.57 -31.00 -12.39
N GLN A 85 -2.60 -30.48 -11.73
CA GLN A 85 -3.92 -30.24 -12.30
C GLN A 85 -4.46 -28.91 -11.80
N ASP A 86 -4.89 -28.07 -12.73
CA ASP A 86 -5.51 -26.77 -12.51
C ASP A 86 -6.73 -26.87 -11.59
N SER A 87 -7.67 -27.76 -11.88
CA SER A 87 -8.91 -27.94 -11.09
C SER A 87 -8.69 -28.30 -9.61
N ILE A 88 -7.59 -28.98 -9.26
CA ILE A 88 -7.24 -29.28 -7.86
C ILE A 88 -6.58 -28.07 -7.21
N LEU A 89 -5.64 -27.43 -7.92
CA LEU A 89 -4.96 -26.21 -7.49
C LEU A 89 -5.96 -25.07 -7.23
N GLU A 90 -6.91 -24.91 -8.15
CA GLU A 90 -7.98 -23.92 -8.11
C GLU A 90 -8.79 -24.10 -6.83
N LYS A 91 -9.33 -25.32 -6.63
CA LYS A 91 -10.10 -25.68 -5.44
C LYS A 91 -9.33 -25.36 -4.15
N VAL A 92 -8.06 -25.75 -4.03
CA VAL A 92 -7.27 -25.51 -2.81
C VAL A 92 -6.95 -24.02 -2.58
N LEU A 93 -6.76 -23.24 -3.65
CA LEU A 93 -6.57 -21.79 -3.54
C LEU A 93 -7.84 -21.08 -3.05
N TYR A 94 -9.02 -21.42 -3.59
CA TYR A 94 -10.29 -20.78 -3.20
C TYR A 94 -10.92 -21.34 -1.91
N GLU A 95 -10.55 -22.55 -1.46
CA GLU A 95 -10.96 -23.08 -0.15
C GLU A 95 -10.30 -22.35 1.03
N ASN A 96 -9.21 -21.60 0.80
CA ASN A 96 -8.55 -20.78 1.80
C ASN A 96 -8.95 -19.30 1.64
N ALA A 97 -9.48 -18.68 2.69
CA ALA A 97 -9.91 -17.28 2.66
C ALA A 97 -8.73 -16.28 2.63
N ASP A 98 -7.52 -16.70 2.98
CA ASP A 98 -6.37 -15.82 3.07
C ASP A 98 -5.50 -15.85 1.81
N ALA A 99 -4.95 -14.68 1.45
CA ALA A 99 -4.03 -14.51 0.33
C ALA A 99 -2.92 -15.57 0.34
N GLY A 100 -2.62 -16.11 -0.84
CA GLY A 100 -1.73 -17.26 -0.96
C GLY A 100 -1.32 -17.53 -2.40
N TRP A 101 -0.40 -18.47 -2.57
CA TRP A 101 0.12 -18.81 -3.88
C TRP A 101 0.41 -20.30 -4.01
N ALA A 102 0.29 -20.82 -5.23
CA ALA A 102 0.54 -22.22 -5.57
C ALA A 102 1.34 -22.30 -6.87
N ILE A 103 1.98 -23.45 -7.08
CA ILE A 103 2.69 -23.76 -8.33
C ILE A 103 1.94 -24.86 -9.08
N LEU A 104 1.61 -24.61 -10.35
CA LEU A 104 1.21 -25.63 -11.31
C LEU A 104 2.45 -26.12 -12.07
N TYR A 105 2.56 -27.42 -12.30
CA TYR A 105 3.61 -28.04 -13.08
C TYR A 105 3.04 -28.85 -14.25
N ASP A 106 3.59 -28.64 -15.43
CA ASP A 106 3.30 -29.36 -16.67
C ASP A 106 4.64 -29.78 -17.30
N ALA A 107 4.76 -31.06 -17.68
CA ALA A 107 6.04 -31.61 -18.15
C ALA A 107 6.49 -31.08 -19.53
N GLU A 108 5.59 -30.50 -20.32
CA GLU A 108 5.90 -29.92 -21.63
C GLU A 108 6.03 -28.39 -21.58
N LYS A 109 5.26 -27.73 -20.70
CA LYS A 109 5.23 -26.26 -20.59
C LYS A 109 6.12 -25.71 -19.47
N GLY A 110 6.50 -26.54 -18.50
CA GLY A 110 7.30 -26.14 -17.34
C GLY A 110 6.42 -25.74 -16.16
N TRP A 111 6.60 -24.52 -15.66
CA TRP A 111 6.05 -24.07 -14.38
C TRP A 111 5.17 -22.85 -14.53
N GLN A 112 4.17 -22.72 -13.65
CA GLN A 112 3.29 -21.56 -13.58
C GLN A 112 2.92 -21.27 -12.13
N ILE A 113 2.96 -20.01 -11.69
CA ILE A 113 2.43 -19.59 -10.39
C ILE A 113 1.00 -19.08 -10.54
N TRP A 114 0.16 -19.50 -9.60
CA TRP A 114 -1.15 -18.91 -9.35
C TRP A 114 -1.11 -18.20 -8.00
N LEU A 115 -1.56 -16.95 -7.96
CA LEU A 115 -1.51 -16.04 -6.83
C LEU A 115 -2.91 -15.54 -6.52
N ILE A 116 -3.51 -15.98 -5.40
CA ILE A 116 -4.80 -15.44 -4.94
C ILE A 116 -4.55 -14.23 -4.02
N PRO A 117 -5.00 -13.01 -4.39
CA PRO A 117 -4.68 -11.81 -3.63
C PRO A 117 -5.55 -11.60 -2.37
N SER A 118 -6.71 -12.25 -2.28
CA SER A 118 -7.59 -12.28 -1.10
C SER A 118 -8.70 -13.33 -1.27
N ALA A 119 -9.45 -13.63 -0.21
CA ALA A 119 -10.73 -14.35 -0.32
C ALA A 119 -11.57 -13.84 -1.51
N ASN A 120 -12.21 -14.77 -2.22
CA ASN A 120 -13.21 -14.50 -3.26
C ASN A 120 -12.74 -13.63 -4.44
N ARG A 121 -11.43 -13.42 -4.64
CA ARG A 121 -10.86 -12.78 -5.85
C ARG A 121 -10.27 -13.83 -6.78
N THR A 122 -10.40 -13.62 -8.08
CA THR A 122 -9.78 -14.46 -9.11
C THR A 122 -8.26 -14.53 -8.90
N ALA A 123 -7.70 -15.75 -8.98
CA ALA A 123 -6.26 -15.94 -8.96
C ALA A 123 -5.59 -15.24 -10.15
N LEU A 124 -4.52 -14.49 -9.87
CA LEU A 124 -3.60 -13.98 -10.88
C LEU A 124 -2.72 -15.15 -11.33
N VAL A 125 -2.49 -15.29 -12.63
CA VAL A 125 -1.78 -16.44 -13.20
C VAL A 125 -0.60 -15.95 -14.03
N SER A 126 0.58 -16.55 -13.84
CA SER A 126 1.78 -16.25 -14.61
C SER A 126 1.75 -16.88 -16.00
N GLU A 127 2.59 -16.37 -16.91
CA GLU A 127 3.01 -17.17 -18.06
C GLU A 127 3.79 -18.41 -17.61
N TRP A 128 3.90 -19.39 -18.50
CA TRP A 128 4.70 -20.60 -18.29
C TRP A 128 6.21 -20.28 -18.44
N GLY A 129 7.03 -20.77 -17.52
CA GLY A 129 8.48 -20.53 -17.53
C GLY A 129 9.26 -21.41 -16.55
N ASP A 130 10.48 -21.00 -16.18
CA ASP A 130 11.25 -21.64 -15.11
C ASP A 130 10.89 -21.11 -13.70
N LEU A 131 11.32 -21.83 -12.65
CA LEU A 131 11.00 -21.48 -11.25
C LEU A 131 11.53 -20.10 -10.82
N GLU A 132 12.63 -19.60 -11.41
CA GLU A 132 13.12 -18.25 -11.11
C GLU A 132 12.26 -17.20 -11.85
N GLU A 133 11.88 -17.44 -13.10
CA GLU A 133 11.09 -16.55 -13.95
C GLU A 133 9.68 -16.31 -13.39
N ILE A 134 8.93 -17.38 -13.11
CA ILE A 134 7.56 -17.26 -12.56
C ILE A 134 7.56 -16.63 -11.16
N TYR A 135 8.63 -16.84 -10.39
CA TYR A 135 8.77 -16.25 -9.06
C TYR A 135 9.13 -14.77 -9.15
N HIS A 136 9.94 -14.36 -10.14
CA HIS A 136 10.12 -12.94 -10.45
C HIS A 136 8.81 -12.28 -10.89
N TRP A 137 7.98 -12.95 -11.68
CA TRP A 137 6.61 -12.48 -11.97
C TRP A 137 5.79 -12.35 -10.68
N MET A 138 5.83 -13.35 -9.78
CA MET A 138 5.09 -13.30 -8.51
C MET A 138 5.57 -12.15 -7.62
N LEU A 139 6.86 -11.86 -7.58
CA LEU A 139 7.42 -10.70 -6.89
C LEU A 139 6.96 -9.37 -7.51
N ALA A 140 6.84 -9.30 -8.85
CA ALA A 140 6.27 -8.12 -9.51
C ALA A 140 4.78 -7.95 -9.18
N GLN A 141 3.99 -9.02 -9.20
CA GLN A 141 2.58 -8.95 -8.75
C GLN A 141 2.49 -8.59 -7.26
N GLN A 142 3.39 -9.09 -6.42
CA GLN A 142 3.47 -8.71 -5.02
C GLN A 142 3.84 -7.24 -4.83
N GLN A 143 4.64 -6.64 -5.72
CA GLN A 143 4.89 -5.19 -5.70
C GLN A 143 3.66 -4.37 -6.12
N ILE A 144 2.84 -4.89 -7.03
CA ILE A 144 1.62 -4.23 -7.53
C ILE A 144 0.45 -4.36 -6.53
N TYR A 145 0.22 -5.55 -6.00
CA TYR A 145 -0.96 -5.89 -5.19
C TYR A 145 -0.70 -6.02 -3.69
N SER A 146 0.57 -6.14 -3.26
CA SER A 146 1.00 -6.26 -1.86
C SER A 146 0.21 -7.29 -1.02
N CYS A 147 -0.24 -8.37 -1.65
CA CYS A 147 -1.25 -9.27 -1.11
C CYS A 147 -0.71 -10.37 -0.19
N LEU A 148 0.50 -10.87 -0.44
CA LEU A 148 1.15 -11.85 0.42
C LEU A 148 1.86 -11.15 1.59
N GLN A 149 1.50 -11.52 2.82
CA GLN A 149 2.34 -11.25 3.98
C GLN A 149 3.59 -12.16 3.94
N THR A 150 4.72 -11.63 4.39
CA THR A 150 5.94 -12.42 4.56
C THR A 150 5.84 -13.36 5.76
N ASP A 151 6.68 -14.39 5.75
CA ASP A 151 6.93 -15.33 6.84
C ASP A 151 7.23 -14.67 8.18
N HIS A 152 7.77 -13.45 8.17
CA HIS A 152 8.09 -12.68 9.37
C HIS A 152 6.86 -11.94 9.90
N GLU A 153 6.10 -11.28 9.02
CA GLU A 153 4.86 -10.57 9.36
C GLU A 153 3.81 -11.54 9.91
N LEU A 154 3.61 -12.70 9.26
CA LEU A 154 2.69 -13.75 9.73
C LEU A 154 3.06 -14.26 11.13
N LYS A 155 4.37 -14.46 11.41
CA LYS A 155 4.84 -14.87 12.74
C LYS A 155 4.67 -13.78 13.79
N GLN A 156 4.86 -12.51 13.43
CA GLN A 156 4.62 -11.38 14.34
C GLN A 156 3.13 -11.20 14.64
N GLN A 157 2.26 -11.31 13.64
CA GLN A 157 0.81 -11.22 13.82
C GLN A 157 0.31 -12.33 14.76
N ALA A 158 0.72 -13.59 14.53
CA ALA A 158 0.40 -14.70 15.43
C ALA A 158 0.91 -14.49 16.86
N LEU A 159 2.09 -13.86 17.04
CA LEU A 159 2.62 -13.53 18.37
C LEU A 159 1.77 -12.46 19.08
N LEU A 160 1.34 -11.43 18.35
CA LEU A 160 0.49 -10.34 18.86
C LEU A 160 -0.93 -10.84 19.19
N GLU A 161 -1.49 -11.73 18.38
CA GLU A 161 -2.77 -12.39 18.66
C GLU A 161 -2.69 -13.26 19.91
N HIS A 162 -1.63 -14.08 20.05
CA HIS A 162 -1.39 -14.84 21.28
C HIS A 162 -1.21 -13.95 22.52
N GLN A 163 -0.60 -12.76 22.39
CA GLN A 163 -0.50 -11.79 23.48
C GLN A 163 -1.86 -11.15 23.82
N ARG A 164 -2.68 -10.79 22.81
CA ARG A 164 -4.04 -10.28 23.02
C ARG A 164 -4.94 -11.30 23.72
N VAL A 165 -4.93 -12.56 23.28
CA VAL A 165 -5.71 -13.64 23.90
C VAL A 165 -5.27 -13.93 25.34
N LYS A 166 -3.96 -13.85 25.64
CA LYS A 166 -3.47 -13.90 27.04
C LYS A 166 -3.96 -12.72 27.87
N ALA A 167 -3.85 -11.49 27.38
CA ALA A 167 -4.32 -10.31 28.09
C ALA A 167 -5.84 -10.37 28.39
N TRP A 168 -6.63 -10.83 27.43
CA TRP A 168 -8.08 -11.02 27.60
C TRP A 168 -8.39 -12.09 28.65
N THR A 169 -7.76 -13.27 28.59
CA THR A 169 -7.97 -14.33 29.59
C THR A 169 -7.45 -13.99 31.00
N GLU A 170 -6.48 -13.09 31.13
CA GLU A 170 -6.07 -12.51 32.43
C GLU A 170 -7.06 -11.44 32.94
N THR A 171 -7.71 -10.70 32.04
CA THR A 171 -8.73 -9.70 32.40
C THR A 171 -10.05 -10.38 32.80
N GLU A 172 -10.47 -11.43 32.10
CA GLU A 172 -11.63 -12.26 32.49
C GLU A 172 -11.46 -12.94 33.86
N LYS A 173 -10.22 -13.32 34.23
CA LYS A 173 -9.93 -13.86 35.57
C LYS A 173 -10.03 -12.84 36.70
N LYS A 174 -9.96 -11.54 36.39
CA LYS A 174 -10.18 -10.45 37.36
C LYS A 174 -11.65 -10.00 37.44
N LEU A 175 -12.50 -10.40 36.49
CA LEU A 175 -13.91 -9.99 36.41
C LEU A 175 -14.89 -11.16 36.61
N LYS A 176 -14.82 -11.81 37.79
CA LYS A 176 -15.89 -12.70 38.28
C LYS A 176 -16.28 -12.40 39.72
N PRO A 177 -17.36 -11.64 39.95
CA PRO A 177 -18.07 -11.66 41.23
C PRO A 177 -18.70 -13.04 41.45
N SER A 178 -18.61 -13.58 42.67
CA SER A 178 -19.29 -14.83 43.01
C SER A 178 -20.79 -14.59 43.13
N VAL A 179 -21.59 -15.28 42.32
CA VAL A 179 -23.05 -15.35 42.49
C VAL A 179 -23.40 -16.76 42.93
N HIS A 180 -23.64 -16.93 44.24
CA HIS A 180 -24.19 -18.17 44.78
C HIS A 180 -25.67 -18.29 44.40
N ILE A 181 -26.04 -19.42 43.82
CA ILE A 181 -27.44 -19.83 43.67
C ILE A 181 -27.94 -20.27 45.06
N ALA A 182 -29.07 -19.72 45.49
CA ALA A 182 -29.69 -20.06 46.76
C ALA A 182 -30.46 -21.38 46.66
N ALA A 183 -30.26 -22.27 47.64
CA ALA A 183 -31.14 -23.40 47.92
C ALA A 183 -31.26 -23.59 49.45
N GLU A 184 -32.44 -23.23 49.96
CA GLU A 184 -33.16 -23.83 51.08
C GLU A 184 -32.54 -23.95 52.51
N GLN A 185 -33.22 -23.20 53.41
CA GLN A 185 -33.81 -23.64 54.69
C GLN A 185 -33.05 -23.48 56.05
N ASN A 186 -33.87 -23.03 57.02
CA ASN A 186 -33.81 -23.19 58.49
C ASN A 186 -32.98 -22.22 59.37
N GLN A 187 -33.67 -21.13 59.76
CA GLN A 187 -34.01 -20.70 61.14
C GLN A 187 -33.04 -20.91 62.33
N THR A 188 -32.97 -19.86 63.17
CA THR A 188 -32.70 -19.82 64.65
C THR A 188 -31.31 -20.28 65.14
N ASP A 189 -30.61 -19.63 66.09
CA ASP A 189 -30.99 -18.65 67.13
C ASP A 189 -29.90 -17.58 67.44
N THR A 190 -30.30 -16.55 68.20
CA THR A 190 -29.53 -15.43 68.81
C THR A 190 -28.77 -15.83 70.11
N PRO A 191 -28.06 -14.96 70.90
CA PRO A 191 -27.87 -13.48 70.84
C PRO A 191 -26.44 -12.92 71.16
N ASP A 192 -26.38 -11.57 71.29
CA ASP A 192 -25.43 -10.69 72.00
C ASP A 192 -24.10 -10.24 71.36
N GLY A 193 -23.81 -8.92 71.42
CA GLY A 193 -22.50 -8.40 70.97
C GLY A 193 -22.15 -6.89 70.86
N ILE A 194 -23.08 -5.93 71.01
CA ILE A 194 -22.81 -4.48 71.29
C ILE A 194 -22.09 -3.60 70.21
N ASP A 195 -22.81 -2.54 69.75
CA ASP A 195 -22.39 -1.18 69.27
C ASP A 195 -21.32 -0.99 68.14
N HIS A 196 -21.33 0.09 67.32
CA HIS A 196 -22.08 1.36 67.30
C HIS A 196 -22.58 1.73 65.87
N SER A 197 -23.63 2.55 65.80
CA SER A 197 -24.09 3.30 64.59
C SER A 197 -23.57 4.76 64.62
N PRO A 198 -23.60 5.54 63.51
CA PRO A 198 -24.86 6.11 63.00
C PRO A 198 -25.05 6.08 61.46
N ILE A 199 -26.31 6.22 61.06
CA ILE A 199 -26.81 6.32 59.68
C ILE A 199 -27.16 7.79 59.38
N MET A 200 -27.07 8.24 58.12
CA MET A 200 -28.07 8.98 57.30
C MET A 200 -27.37 9.40 55.98
N LEU A 201 -27.73 8.86 54.80
CA LEU A 201 -28.91 9.10 53.94
C LEU A 201 -28.96 10.48 53.25
N ASP A 202 -28.86 10.39 51.92
CA ASP A 202 -29.05 11.40 50.85
C ASP A 202 -30.42 12.15 50.93
N PRO A 203 -30.62 13.34 50.28
CA PRO A 203 -30.72 13.39 48.80
C PRO A 203 -30.35 14.70 48.04
N GLN A 204 -30.07 14.50 46.73
CA GLN A 204 -30.07 15.43 45.57
C GLN A 204 -31.45 16.11 45.26
N PRO A 205 -31.64 16.98 44.21
CA PRO A 205 -30.76 17.85 43.38
C PRO A 205 -31.35 19.32 43.36
N PRO A 206 -31.57 20.13 42.27
CA PRO A 206 -30.96 20.28 40.92
C PRO A 206 -30.63 21.74 40.42
N THR A 207 -29.87 21.80 39.30
CA THR A 207 -29.86 22.73 38.12
C THR A 207 -30.28 24.23 38.19
N MET A 208 -29.46 25.12 37.59
CA MET A 208 -29.96 26.30 36.82
C MET A 208 -28.99 26.78 35.72
N VAL A 209 -29.52 27.51 34.72
CA VAL A 209 -28.90 28.04 33.48
C VAL A 209 -28.85 29.58 33.54
N ILE A 210 -28.00 30.28 32.76
CA ILE A 210 -28.26 31.62 32.15
C ILE A 210 -27.21 31.99 31.08
N ASP A 211 -27.53 33.00 30.27
CA ASP A 211 -27.12 33.23 28.88
C ASP A 211 -26.39 34.58 28.64
N SER A 212 -25.74 34.72 27.47
CA SER A 212 -25.71 35.91 26.59
C SER A 212 -24.72 37.13 26.68
N LEU A 213 -24.22 37.48 25.46
CA LEU A 213 -23.99 38.82 24.82
C LEU A 213 -22.58 39.50 24.71
N VAL A 214 -22.38 40.15 23.55
CA VAL A 214 -21.18 40.85 23.01
C VAL A 214 -21.60 42.12 22.22
N PRO A 215 -20.77 43.18 22.15
CA PRO A 215 -20.50 43.92 20.89
C PRO A 215 -18.98 44.20 20.68
N GLN A 216 -18.37 44.06 19.48
CA GLN A 216 -18.28 45.03 18.35
C GLN A 216 -17.70 46.42 18.74
N ASN A 217 -16.79 47.10 18.00
CA ASN A 217 -16.07 46.86 16.72
C ASN A 217 -14.91 47.90 16.59
N GLU A 218 -13.87 47.69 15.75
CA GLU A 218 -13.28 48.67 14.78
C GLU A 218 -11.89 48.25 14.22
N ASN A 219 -11.60 48.70 12.99
CA ASN A 219 -10.53 48.21 12.10
C ASN A 219 -9.30 49.13 12.04
N HIS A 220 -8.12 48.56 11.74
CA HIS A 220 -7.20 49.16 10.76
C HIS A 220 -6.42 48.10 9.97
N THR A 221 -6.12 48.43 8.70
CA THR A 221 -5.79 47.48 7.63
C THR A 221 -4.29 47.34 7.40
N ALA A 222 -3.79 46.11 7.27
CA ALA A 222 -2.48 45.79 6.72
C ALA A 222 -2.59 44.65 5.70
N LEU A 223 -1.80 44.72 4.62
CA LEU A 223 -1.85 43.78 3.50
C LEU A 223 -1.17 42.45 3.87
N HIS A 224 -1.96 41.39 4.03
CA HIS A 224 -1.46 40.03 4.21
C HIS A 224 -1.77 39.18 2.98
N LEU A 225 -0.78 38.45 2.46
CA LEU A 225 -1.08 37.23 1.72
C LEU A 225 -1.44 36.17 2.75
N GLU A 226 -2.62 35.57 2.64
CA GLU A 226 -3.07 34.54 3.57
C GLU A 226 -2.37 33.19 3.29
N PRO A 227 -1.88 32.48 4.32
CA PRO A 227 -1.69 31.04 4.22
C PRO A 227 -3.07 30.36 4.11
N PRO A 228 -3.18 29.14 3.54
CA PRO A 228 -4.46 28.49 3.33
C PRO A 228 -5.16 28.16 4.66
N PHE A 229 -6.15 28.96 5.03
CA PHE A 229 -7.00 28.71 6.19
C PHE A 229 -7.88 27.48 5.99
N LEU A 230 -8.02 26.70 7.05
CA LEU A 230 -8.94 25.57 7.16
C LEU A 230 -10.39 26.03 7.03
N LEU A 231 -10.95 25.92 5.83
CA LEU A 231 -12.39 26.04 5.60
C LEU A 231 -13.10 24.77 6.09
N ASN A 232 -13.39 24.73 7.39
CA ASN A 232 -14.27 23.73 7.99
C ASN A 232 -15.72 23.93 7.50
N HIS A 233 -16.00 23.44 6.29
CA HIS A 233 -17.33 23.01 5.91
C HIS A 233 -17.37 21.49 5.98
N HIS A 234 -17.85 20.95 7.11
CA HIS A 234 -18.29 19.56 7.19
C HIS A 234 -19.37 19.30 6.12
N PRO A 235 -19.18 18.34 5.22
CA PRO A 235 -20.28 17.44 4.89
C PRO A 235 -20.57 16.61 6.14
N GLU A 236 -21.83 16.51 6.56
CA GLU A 236 -22.22 15.54 7.60
C GLU A 236 -21.76 14.13 7.20
N ASP A 237 -21.34 13.32 8.19
CA ASP A 237 -21.08 11.89 8.02
C ASP A 237 -22.33 11.15 7.51
N LYS A 238 -22.42 11.05 6.19
CA LYS A 238 -23.29 10.13 5.48
C LYS A 238 -22.40 9.26 4.62
N PRO A 239 -22.55 7.92 4.67
CA PRO A 239 -21.84 7.06 3.73
C PRO A 239 -22.19 7.51 2.31
N VAL A 240 -21.18 7.85 1.51
CA VAL A 240 -21.36 8.26 0.12
C VAL A 240 -22.04 7.11 -0.61
N SER A 241 -23.33 7.27 -0.90
CA SER A 241 -24.10 6.21 -1.53
C SER A 241 -23.53 5.94 -2.91
N ALA A 242 -23.11 4.70 -3.18
CA ALA A 242 -22.53 4.29 -4.44
C ALA A 242 -23.52 4.30 -5.63
N HIS A 243 -24.77 4.69 -5.39
CA HIS A 243 -25.81 4.78 -6.41
C HIS A 243 -25.76 6.11 -7.16
N LEU A 244 -25.96 6.04 -8.48
CA LEU A 244 -26.15 7.22 -9.32
C LEU A 244 -27.42 7.98 -8.93
N SER A 245 -27.40 9.29 -9.17
CA SER A 245 -28.65 10.05 -9.30
C SER A 245 -29.47 9.59 -10.51
N ILE A 246 -30.75 9.93 -10.51
CA ILE A 246 -31.67 9.60 -11.62
C ILE A 246 -31.20 10.25 -12.93
N GLN A 247 -30.61 11.45 -12.88
CA GLN A 247 -30.07 12.14 -14.06
C GLN A 247 -28.85 11.42 -14.63
N GLU A 248 -27.89 11.05 -13.79
CA GLU A 248 -26.70 10.28 -14.22
C GLU A 248 -27.09 8.90 -14.77
N THR A 249 -28.08 8.24 -14.17
CA THR A 249 -28.62 6.95 -14.65
C THR A 249 -29.23 7.08 -16.03
N ASN A 250 -29.94 8.18 -16.31
CA ASN A 250 -30.51 8.45 -17.63
C ASN A 250 -29.43 8.83 -18.65
N LEU A 251 -28.42 9.61 -18.25
CA LEU A 251 -27.31 9.98 -19.11
C LEU A 251 -26.50 8.74 -19.51
N ALA A 252 -26.18 7.87 -18.56
CA ALA A 252 -25.46 6.61 -18.79
C ALA A 252 -26.27 5.60 -19.63
N LYS A 253 -27.60 5.53 -19.46
CA LYS A 253 -28.51 4.77 -20.34
C LYS A 253 -28.58 5.29 -21.78
N ASN A 254 -28.20 6.53 -22.05
CA ASN A 254 -28.14 7.05 -23.43
C ASN A 254 -26.86 6.62 -24.17
N LEU A 255 -25.77 6.22 -23.48
CA LEU A 255 -24.55 5.71 -24.17
C LEU A 255 -24.68 4.29 -24.69
N THR A 256 -25.58 3.47 -24.16
CA THR A 256 -25.92 2.21 -24.85
C THR A 256 -26.63 2.46 -26.19
N GLN A 257 -27.04 3.69 -26.49
CA GLN A 257 -27.52 4.14 -27.81
C GLN A 257 -26.50 5.03 -28.57
N GLN A 258 -25.49 5.58 -27.89
CA GLN A 258 -24.39 6.36 -28.48
C GLN A 258 -23.04 5.74 -28.12
N SER A 259 -22.47 4.97 -29.06
CA SER A 259 -21.20 4.27 -28.88
C SER A 259 -20.08 5.20 -28.38
N THR A 260 -19.52 4.90 -27.21
CA THR A 260 -18.25 5.49 -26.77
C THR A 260 -17.16 5.22 -27.81
N PRO A 261 -16.31 6.20 -28.15
CA PRO A 261 -15.22 5.98 -29.11
C PRO A 261 -14.24 4.95 -28.56
N GLN A 262 -13.52 4.26 -29.46
CA GLN A 262 -12.53 3.25 -29.09
C GLN A 262 -11.21 3.85 -28.57
N SER A 263 -10.96 5.14 -28.85
CA SER A 263 -9.75 5.84 -28.43
C SER A 263 -10.01 7.33 -28.17
N LEU A 264 -9.08 7.94 -27.43
CA LEU A 264 -9.08 9.34 -27.02
C LEU A 264 -7.68 9.94 -27.20
N MET A 265 -7.58 11.11 -27.84
CA MET A 265 -6.30 11.80 -27.99
C MET A 265 -5.98 12.61 -26.72
N LEU A 266 -4.90 12.24 -26.02
CA LEU A 266 -4.37 12.92 -24.84
C LEU A 266 -3.09 13.68 -25.23
N LYS A 267 -3.30 14.83 -25.88
CA LYS A 267 -2.25 15.70 -26.47
C LYS A 267 -1.43 14.95 -27.53
N GLN A 268 -0.39 14.24 -27.13
CA GLN A 268 0.53 13.48 -27.99
C GLN A 268 0.31 11.97 -27.91
N HIS A 269 -0.41 11.51 -26.89
CA HIS A 269 -0.64 10.09 -26.59
C HIS A 269 -2.01 9.66 -27.11
N ILE A 270 -2.13 8.41 -27.56
CA ILE A 270 -3.42 7.82 -27.96
C ILE A 270 -3.85 6.84 -26.87
N ALA A 271 -4.85 7.22 -26.08
CA ALA A 271 -5.44 6.35 -25.07
C ALA A 271 -6.53 5.47 -25.67
N HIS A 272 -6.43 4.16 -25.50
CA HIS A 272 -7.50 3.22 -25.82
C HIS A 272 -8.53 3.19 -24.68
N ILE A 273 -9.81 3.27 -25.03
CA ILE A 273 -10.92 3.28 -24.07
C ILE A 273 -11.37 1.83 -23.83
N GLN A 274 -11.21 1.33 -22.61
CA GLN A 274 -11.61 -0.01 -22.21
C GLN A 274 -12.68 0.00 -21.11
N PRO A 275 -13.68 -0.90 -21.13
CA PRO A 275 -14.61 -1.05 -20.02
C PRO A 275 -13.87 -1.57 -18.78
N LEU A 276 -14.23 -1.08 -17.58
CA LEU A 276 -13.64 -1.58 -16.34
C LEU A 276 -14.11 -3.00 -15.96
N TYR A 277 -15.33 -3.38 -16.39
CA TYR A 277 -15.90 -4.69 -16.12
C TYR A 277 -16.54 -5.28 -17.38
N GLU A 278 -16.41 -6.59 -17.59
CA GLU A 278 -17.04 -7.30 -18.73
C GLU A 278 -18.56 -7.13 -18.76
N SER A 279 -19.17 -6.99 -17.57
CA SER A 279 -20.59 -6.71 -17.37
C SER A 279 -20.81 -5.25 -16.94
N ASN A 280 -20.13 -4.31 -17.61
CA ASN A 280 -20.19 -2.86 -17.38
C ASN A 280 -21.66 -2.39 -17.25
N LYS A 281 -22.15 -2.26 -16.02
CA LYS A 281 -23.53 -1.85 -15.78
C LYS A 281 -23.72 -0.43 -16.31
N PRO A 282 -24.89 -0.09 -16.89
CA PRO A 282 -25.20 1.25 -17.37
C PRO A 282 -25.36 2.29 -16.24
N GLU A 283 -24.90 1.97 -15.03
CA GLU A 283 -24.92 2.79 -13.82
C GLU A 283 -23.51 3.24 -13.39
N GLN A 284 -22.48 3.00 -14.22
CA GLN A 284 -21.11 3.42 -13.89
C GLN A 284 -20.48 4.19 -15.04
N ALA A 285 -20.62 3.71 -16.29
CA ALA A 285 -20.11 4.36 -17.50
C ALA A 285 -18.67 4.90 -17.36
N LEU A 286 -17.86 4.19 -16.59
CA LEU A 286 -16.48 4.51 -16.24
C LEU A 286 -15.58 3.54 -17.00
N TYR A 287 -14.55 4.10 -17.64
CA TYR A 287 -13.68 3.40 -18.56
C TYR A 287 -12.23 3.63 -18.15
N ARG A 288 -11.38 2.61 -18.35
CA ARG A 288 -9.94 2.76 -18.26
C ARG A 288 -9.41 3.37 -19.57
N LEU A 289 -8.39 4.21 -19.44
CA LEU A 289 -7.63 4.76 -20.56
C LEU A 289 -6.24 4.12 -20.57
N GLU A 290 -5.93 3.34 -21.60
CA GLU A 290 -4.64 2.67 -21.75
C GLU A 290 -3.79 3.30 -22.84
N ILE A 291 -2.60 3.79 -22.50
CA ILE A 291 -1.65 4.42 -23.42
C ILE A 291 -0.57 3.39 -23.77
N LEU A 292 -0.72 2.74 -24.93
CA LEU A 292 0.15 1.63 -25.34
C LEU A 292 1.53 2.09 -25.80
N ASP A 293 1.66 3.36 -26.22
CA ASP A 293 2.89 4.00 -26.67
C ASP A 293 3.73 4.63 -25.54
N SER A 294 3.28 4.56 -24.29
CA SER A 294 4.00 5.05 -23.11
C SER A 294 3.60 4.27 -21.84
N PRO A 295 3.99 2.99 -21.74
CA PRO A 295 3.61 2.11 -20.62
C PRO A 295 4.12 2.61 -19.26
N GLU A 296 5.13 3.47 -19.23
CA GLU A 296 5.65 4.13 -18.02
C GLU A 296 4.55 4.89 -17.28
N ILE A 297 3.59 5.49 -18.00
CA ILE A 297 2.48 6.25 -17.41
C ILE A 297 1.66 5.37 -16.46
N SER A 298 1.44 4.10 -16.82
CA SER A 298 0.66 3.16 -16.00
C SER A 298 1.30 2.83 -14.64
N GLN A 299 2.60 3.09 -14.49
CA GLN A 299 3.36 2.85 -13.28
C GLN A 299 3.09 3.94 -12.22
N HIS A 300 2.94 5.20 -12.63
CA HIS A 300 2.68 6.34 -11.71
C HIS A 300 1.30 6.99 -11.83
N ALA A 301 0.46 6.58 -12.78
CA ALA A 301 -0.92 7.06 -12.92
C ALA A 301 -1.88 5.99 -13.46
N ASP A 302 -3.03 5.79 -12.81
CA ASP A 302 -4.21 5.20 -13.45
C ASP A 302 -5.04 6.29 -14.13
N LEU A 303 -5.42 6.07 -15.39
CA LEU A 303 -6.20 7.03 -16.17
C LEU A 303 -7.64 6.50 -16.38
N LEU A 304 -8.63 7.31 -16.03
CA LEU A 304 -10.05 6.96 -16.06
C LEU A 304 -10.88 8.02 -16.79
N LEU A 305 -11.94 7.57 -17.48
CA LEU A 305 -12.86 8.43 -18.22
C LEU A 305 -14.31 8.13 -17.81
N TYR A 306 -15.06 9.15 -17.42
CA TYR A 306 -16.51 9.10 -17.37
C TYR A 306 -17.07 9.28 -18.80
N GLY A 307 -17.46 8.17 -19.42
CA GLY A 307 -17.85 8.05 -20.82
C GLY A 307 -18.92 9.03 -21.32
N PRO A 308 -19.96 9.42 -20.53
CA PRO A 308 -21.00 10.35 -20.98
C PRO A 308 -20.49 11.69 -21.51
N ASN A 309 -19.31 12.12 -21.08
CA ASN A 309 -18.74 13.41 -21.44
C ASN A 309 -17.49 13.30 -22.32
N VAL A 310 -17.25 12.16 -22.96
CA VAL A 310 -16.09 11.90 -23.83
C VAL A 310 -15.89 12.92 -24.96
N GLN A 311 -16.94 13.63 -25.39
CA GLN A 311 -16.82 14.70 -26.41
C GLN A 311 -16.46 16.08 -25.83
N ARG A 312 -16.60 16.28 -24.52
CA ARG A 312 -16.40 17.59 -23.86
C ARG A 312 -15.47 17.55 -22.63
N TRP A 313 -14.81 16.42 -22.36
CA TRP A 313 -13.99 16.25 -21.14
C TRP A 313 -12.91 17.32 -20.96
N GLN A 314 -12.34 17.86 -22.04
CA GLN A 314 -11.33 18.93 -21.98
C GLN A 314 -11.88 20.28 -21.49
N GLN A 315 -13.20 20.46 -21.55
CA GLN A 315 -13.93 21.64 -21.06
C GLN A 315 -14.37 21.47 -19.60
N LEU A 316 -14.22 20.27 -19.04
CA LEU A 316 -14.59 19.92 -17.67
C LEU A 316 -13.34 19.88 -16.78
N PRO A 317 -13.49 20.07 -15.46
CA PRO A 317 -12.43 19.78 -14.51
C PRO A 317 -11.98 18.31 -14.59
N ILE A 318 -10.70 18.09 -14.32
CA ILE A 318 -10.08 16.78 -14.15
C ILE A 318 -9.78 16.60 -12.68
N TYR A 319 -10.00 15.40 -12.16
CA TYR A 319 -9.79 15.10 -10.76
C TYR A 319 -8.58 14.18 -10.59
N LEU A 320 -7.63 14.60 -9.76
CA LEU A 320 -6.42 13.86 -9.42
C LEU A 320 -6.57 13.30 -8.01
N ALA A 321 -6.35 12.00 -7.81
CA ALA A 321 -6.28 11.40 -6.47
C ALA A 321 -4.91 10.78 -6.20
N GLU A 322 -4.44 10.87 -4.96
CA GLU A 322 -3.33 10.05 -4.45
C GLU A 322 -3.89 8.71 -3.98
N GLN A 323 -3.52 7.60 -4.62
CA GLN A 323 -3.92 6.27 -4.16
C GLN A 323 -2.95 5.77 -3.08
N ILE A 324 -3.50 5.35 -1.95
CA ILE A 324 -2.78 4.65 -0.88
C ILE A 324 -3.27 3.21 -0.72
N ASN A 325 -2.40 2.34 -0.24
CA ASN A 325 -2.74 0.97 0.15
C ASN A 325 -3.29 0.92 1.60
N PRO A 326 -3.80 -0.23 2.09
CA PRO A 326 -4.34 -0.34 3.45
C PRO A 326 -3.35 -0.02 4.59
N GLN A 327 -2.04 0.01 4.30
CA GLN A 327 -0.99 0.38 5.25
C GLN A 327 -0.61 1.87 5.18
N GLY A 328 -1.29 2.67 4.35
CA GLY A 328 -1.02 4.10 4.16
C GLY A 328 0.17 4.43 3.26
N ARG A 329 0.71 3.47 2.50
CA ARG A 329 1.77 3.73 1.51
C ARG A 329 1.17 4.25 0.22
N PHE A 330 1.80 5.26 -0.36
CA PHE A 330 1.50 5.73 -1.71
C PHE A 330 1.75 4.62 -2.75
N ILE A 331 0.79 4.45 -3.66
CA ILE A 331 0.87 3.52 -4.78
C ILE A 331 1.19 4.32 -6.05
N LYS A 332 0.26 5.17 -6.47
CA LYS A 332 0.33 6.02 -7.67
C LYS A 332 -0.79 7.05 -7.68
N TYR A 333 -0.77 7.96 -8.64
CA TYR A 333 -1.89 8.86 -8.89
C TYR A 333 -3.06 8.16 -9.59
N LEU A 334 -4.24 8.76 -9.53
CA LEU A 334 -5.41 8.46 -10.36
C LEU A 334 -5.85 9.75 -11.03
N VAL A 335 -6.12 9.71 -12.33
CA VAL A 335 -6.58 10.85 -13.14
C VAL A 335 -7.96 10.53 -13.70
N LEU A 336 -9.00 11.24 -13.24
CA LEU A 336 -10.38 11.06 -13.66
C LEU A 336 -10.83 12.21 -14.56
N LEU A 337 -11.16 11.87 -15.81
CA LEU A 337 -11.58 12.77 -16.88
C LEU A 337 -13.11 12.74 -17.05
N GLY A 338 -13.70 13.89 -17.37
CA GLY A 338 -15.06 13.98 -17.88
C GLY A 338 -16.19 13.99 -16.84
N THR A 339 -15.90 14.13 -15.55
CA THR A 339 -16.95 14.31 -14.54
C THR A 339 -17.47 15.75 -14.51
N GLU A 340 -18.76 15.93 -14.22
CA GLU A 340 -19.41 17.25 -14.22
C GLU A 340 -19.22 18.03 -12.92
N ASN A 341 -18.97 17.36 -11.80
CA ASN A 341 -18.88 17.96 -10.48
C ASN A 341 -18.06 17.10 -9.51
N GLN A 342 -17.67 17.73 -8.39
CA GLN A 342 -16.83 17.16 -7.34
C GLN A 342 -17.44 15.93 -6.67
N MET A 343 -18.75 15.93 -6.36
CA MET A 343 -19.42 14.80 -5.72
C MET A 343 -19.45 13.55 -6.62
N GLN A 344 -19.68 13.73 -7.92
CA GLN A 344 -19.58 12.67 -8.91
C GLN A 344 -18.14 12.14 -9.00
N ALA A 345 -17.14 13.02 -9.00
CA ALA A 345 -15.74 12.63 -9.04
C ALA A 345 -15.32 11.81 -7.81
N ILE A 346 -15.61 12.29 -6.59
CA ILE A 346 -15.33 11.59 -5.33
C ILE A 346 -15.95 10.19 -5.35
N ARG A 347 -17.24 10.07 -5.68
CA ARG A 347 -17.94 8.78 -5.74
C ARG A 347 -17.34 7.83 -6.78
N LEU A 348 -16.96 8.31 -7.96
CA LEU A 348 -16.36 7.48 -9.02
C LEU A 348 -14.92 7.07 -8.72
N ILE A 349 -14.16 7.92 -8.00
CA ILE A 349 -12.81 7.59 -7.52
C ILE A 349 -12.88 6.46 -6.49
N HIS A 350 -13.73 6.58 -5.47
CA HIS A 350 -13.96 5.50 -4.49
C HIS A 350 -14.42 4.20 -5.17
N LEU A 351 -15.40 4.29 -6.08
CA LEU A 351 -15.88 3.14 -6.84
C LEU A 351 -14.78 2.39 -7.61
N PHE A 352 -13.75 3.09 -8.08
CA PHE A 352 -12.59 2.47 -8.73
C PHE A 352 -11.58 1.90 -7.72
N THR A 353 -11.35 2.56 -6.58
CA THR A 353 -10.32 2.14 -5.61
C THR A 353 -10.77 0.98 -4.71
N ASP A 354 -12.05 0.95 -4.30
CA ASP A 354 -12.59 -0.04 -3.36
C ASP A 354 -12.38 -1.50 -3.81
N PRO A 355 -12.60 -1.88 -5.09
CA PRO A 355 -12.37 -3.24 -5.58
C PRO A 355 -10.93 -3.73 -5.44
N TYR A 356 -9.96 -2.82 -5.33
CA TYR A 356 -8.54 -3.14 -5.15
C TYR A 356 -8.08 -3.12 -3.68
N GLN A 357 -8.94 -2.68 -2.74
CA GLN A 357 -8.54 -2.25 -1.38
C GLN A 357 -7.58 -1.05 -1.36
N HIS A 358 -7.59 -0.24 -2.42
CA HIS A 358 -6.94 1.06 -2.42
C HIS A 358 -7.87 2.08 -1.78
N GLN A 359 -7.33 3.18 -1.28
CA GLN A 359 -8.10 4.34 -0.84
C GLN A 359 -7.51 5.61 -1.44
N PRO A 360 -8.32 6.62 -1.81
CA PRO A 360 -7.81 7.95 -2.05
C PRO A 360 -7.37 8.58 -0.72
N ALA A 361 -6.14 9.11 -0.64
CA ALA A 361 -5.71 9.91 0.51
C ALA A 361 -6.21 11.36 0.40
N ALA A 362 -6.09 11.93 -0.79
CA ALA A 362 -6.64 13.24 -1.14
C ALA A 362 -7.01 13.29 -2.62
N ILE A 363 -8.07 14.05 -2.92
CA ILE A 363 -8.58 14.33 -4.26
C ILE A 363 -8.48 15.84 -4.52
N LYS A 364 -7.92 16.21 -5.66
CA LYS A 364 -7.75 17.58 -6.12
C LYS A 364 -8.36 17.81 -7.50
N GLU A 365 -8.78 19.03 -7.77
CA GLU A 365 -9.32 19.49 -9.04
C GLU A 365 -8.25 20.25 -9.85
N ILE A 366 -8.11 19.97 -11.15
CA ILE A 366 -7.18 20.63 -12.07
C ILE A 366 -7.80 20.77 -13.47
N PHE A 367 -7.40 21.77 -14.24
CA PHE A 367 -7.81 21.90 -15.65
C PHE A 367 -6.81 21.27 -16.62
N TRP A 368 -7.29 20.74 -17.75
CA TRP A 368 -6.48 20.03 -18.74
C TRP A 368 -5.21 20.78 -19.17
N HIS A 369 -5.31 22.09 -19.40
CA HIS A 369 -4.19 22.92 -19.84
C HIS A 369 -3.03 23.02 -18.82
N HIS A 370 -3.27 22.70 -17.54
CA HIS A 370 -2.25 22.61 -16.51
C HIS A 370 -1.61 21.21 -16.40
N LEU A 371 -2.30 20.16 -16.88
CA LEU A 371 -1.96 18.74 -16.73
C LEU A 371 -1.36 18.10 -18.00
N GLN A 372 -1.73 18.58 -19.19
CA GLN A 372 -1.42 17.95 -20.49
C GLN A 372 0.06 17.69 -20.78
N ASP A 373 0.96 18.40 -20.12
CA ASP A 373 2.43 18.28 -20.26
C ASP A 373 3.07 17.43 -19.14
N SER A 374 2.27 16.97 -18.18
CA SER A 374 2.72 16.39 -16.90
C SER A 374 2.43 14.90 -16.75
N LEU A 375 1.70 14.26 -17.67
CA LEU A 375 1.31 12.84 -17.51
C LEU A 375 2.48 11.86 -17.64
N THR A 376 3.55 12.22 -18.37
CA THR A 376 4.62 11.29 -18.76
C THR A 376 5.58 10.92 -17.63
N HIS A 377 5.77 11.77 -16.61
CA HIS A 377 6.73 11.54 -15.53
C HIS A 377 6.12 11.84 -14.16
N LEU A 378 6.44 11.01 -13.16
CA LEU A 378 5.95 11.14 -11.78
C LEU A 378 6.23 12.52 -11.18
N GLU A 379 7.42 13.07 -11.42
CA GLU A 379 7.85 14.37 -10.88
C GLU A 379 7.05 15.52 -11.48
N THR A 380 6.79 15.50 -12.79
CA THR A 380 6.01 16.57 -13.45
C THR A 380 4.52 16.46 -13.14
N LEU A 381 4.02 15.24 -12.89
CA LEU A 381 2.67 15.01 -12.38
C LEU A 381 2.51 15.52 -10.94
N PHE A 382 3.47 15.20 -10.07
CA PHE A 382 3.54 15.72 -8.70
C PHE A 382 3.59 17.25 -8.68
N ASP A 383 4.40 17.90 -9.53
CA ASP A 383 4.45 19.37 -9.59
C ASP A 383 3.09 19.97 -9.96
N SER A 384 2.39 19.41 -10.95
CA SER A 384 1.04 19.87 -11.32
C SER A 384 0.01 19.58 -10.23
N TYR A 385 0.07 18.42 -9.59
CA TYR A 385 -0.79 18.05 -8.45
C TYR A 385 -0.56 18.95 -7.22
N SER A 386 0.68 19.32 -6.94
CA SER A 386 1.05 20.05 -5.73
C SER A 386 0.94 21.56 -5.89
N GLN A 387 1.18 22.10 -7.09
CA GLN A 387 1.26 23.55 -7.32
C GLN A 387 0.07 24.14 -8.09
N LYS A 388 -0.66 23.33 -8.86
CA LYS A 388 -1.73 23.80 -9.78
C LYS A 388 -3.12 23.21 -9.53
N ALA A 389 -3.23 22.21 -8.65
CA ALA A 389 -4.49 21.54 -8.36
C ALA A 389 -5.06 21.98 -7.00
N THR A 390 -6.36 22.23 -6.95
CA THR A 390 -7.09 22.69 -5.75
C THR A 390 -7.58 21.49 -4.95
N LEU A 391 -7.34 21.43 -3.65
CA LEU A 391 -7.86 20.36 -2.79
C LEU A 391 -9.39 20.41 -2.68
N ILE A 392 -10.07 19.28 -2.91
CA ILE A 392 -11.53 19.17 -2.80
C ILE A 392 -12.00 18.18 -1.73
N TRP A 393 -11.18 17.18 -1.40
CA TRP A 393 -11.49 16.15 -0.42
C TRP A 393 -10.21 15.47 0.07
N ASN A 394 -10.17 15.03 1.32
CA ASN A 394 -9.08 14.23 1.89
C ASN A 394 -9.54 13.41 3.09
N ILE A 395 -8.75 12.40 3.47
CA ILE A 395 -8.90 11.67 4.73
C ILE A 395 -8.53 12.53 5.95
N GLU A 396 -9.03 12.16 7.12
CA GLU A 396 -8.60 12.76 8.39
C GLU A 396 -7.08 12.54 8.61
N GLY A 397 -6.37 13.55 9.12
CA GLY A 397 -4.92 13.49 9.32
C GLY A 397 -4.08 13.47 8.03
N TYR A 398 -4.69 13.75 6.88
CA TYR A 398 -4.01 13.75 5.58
C TYR A 398 -2.70 14.57 5.58
N THR A 399 -1.63 13.92 5.12
CA THR A 399 -0.34 14.53 4.83
C THR A 399 0.01 14.22 3.37
N PRO A 400 0.40 15.21 2.54
CA PRO A 400 0.69 14.98 1.12
C PRO A 400 1.90 14.08 0.91
N PHE A 401 2.01 13.47 -0.27
CA PHE A 401 3.12 12.58 -0.63
C PHE A 401 4.10 13.24 -1.62
N ILE A 402 5.40 13.07 -1.40
CA ILE A 402 6.46 13.57 -2.29
C ILE A 402 7.27 12.41 -2.90
N PRO A 403 7.49 12.40 -4.23
CA PRO A 403 8.33 11.41 -4.90
C PRO A 403 9.74 11.31 -4.31
N ALA A 404 10.19 10.09 -4.04
CA ALA A 404 11.48 9.78 -3.43
C ALA A 404 12.68 10.39 -4.20
N GLN A 405 12.57 10.45 -5.53
CA GLN A 405 13.59 10.99 -6.44
C GLN A 405 13.87 12.49 -6.23
N LEU A 406 12.91 13.25 -5.68
CA LEU A 406 13.06 14.69 -5.42
C LEU A 406 13.83 15.00 -4.13
N ILE A 407 14.08 14.00 -3.28
CA ILE A 407 14.61 14.18 -1.92
C ILE A 407 16.12 13.98 -1.87
N GLN A 408 16.85 14.98 -1.40
CA GLN A 408 18.24 14.81 -0.95
C GLN A 408 18.24 14.19 0.45
N THR A 409 18.36 12.85 0.50
CA THR A 409 18.29 12.04 1.72
C THR A 409 19.52 12.14 2.64
N GLN A 410 20.60 12.81 2.21
CA GLN A 410 21.76 13.06 3.06
C GLN A 410 21.41 14.05 4.18
N LYS A 411 21.30 13.55 5.43
CA LYS A 411 21.01 14.35 6.61
C LYS A 411 22.16 15.30 6.96
N PHE A 412 21.90 16.61 6.96
CA PHE A 412 22.92 17.66 7.20
C PHE A 412 23.22 17.91 8.69
N ILE A 413 22.23 17.75 9.56
CA ILE A 413 22.38 17.89 11.02
C ILE A 413 22.12 16.52 11.63
N GLN A 414 23.07 15.99 12.41
CA GLN A 414 22.91 14.70 13.09
C GLN A 414 22.27 14.89 14.47
N PHE A 415 21.19 14.16 14.71
CA PHE A 415 20.46 14.09 15.98
C PHE A 415 19.63 12.80 16.00
N GLU A 416 19.27 12.35 17.20
CA GLU A 416 18.48 11.14 17.44
C GLU A 416 16.99 11.40 17.14
N GLU A 417 16.43 10.60 16.24
CA GLU A 417 15.02 10.65 15.84
C GLU A 417 14.21 9.64 16.64
N SER A 418 12.96 9.99 16.97
CA SER A 418 11.98 9.03 17.49
C SER A 418 11.81 7.81 16.55
N PRO A 419 11.38 6.65 17.08
CA PRO A 419 10.98 5.52 16.24
C PRO A 419 9.93 5.96 15.21
N ALA A 420 10.08 5.50 13.97
CA ALA A 420 9.19 5.82 12.87
C ALA A 420 8.40 4.58 12.43
N ASP A 421 7.20 4.81 11.92
CA ASP A 421 6.35 3.83 11.23
C ASP A 421 6.10 4.26 9.76
N ILE A 422 5.15 3.62 9.07
CA ILE A 422 4.85 3.92 7.67
C ILE A 422 4.18 5.30 7.49
N GLN A 423 3.41 5.77 8.47
CA GLN A 423 2.64 7.02 8.41
C GLN A 423 3.48 8.24 8.82
N THR A 424 4.53 8.02 9.61
CA THR A 424 5.48 9.05 10.06
C THR A 424 6.04 9.84 8.85
N PRO A 425 5.83 11.17 8.78
CA PRO A 425 6.27 11.97 7.64
C PRO A 425 7.77 12.28 7.66
N LEU A 426 8.30 12.62 6.49
CA LEU A 426 9.62 13.23 6.35
C LEU A 426 9.52 14.75 6.56
N LEU A 427 10.40 15.34 7.39
CA LEU A 427 10.53 16.79 7.48
C LEU A 427 11.59 17.27 6.49
N LEU A 428 11.19 18.14 5.57
CA LEU A 428 11.98 18.55 4.42
C LEU A 428 12.17 20.07 4.35
N LEU A 429 13.36 20.52 3.96
CA LEU A 429 13.65 21.93 3.64
C LEU A 429 13.79 22.12 2.13
N LYS A 430 12.99 23.02 1.55
CA LYS A 430 13.10 23.44 0.14
C LYS A 430 14.01 24.66 0.02
N GLU A 431 15.14 24.47 -0.65
CA GLU A 431 16.18 25.45 -0.90
C GLU A 431 16.36 25.67 -2.42
N ARG A 432 15.67 26.68 -2.97
CA ARG A 432 15.61 26.97 -4.42
C ARG A 432 15.05 25.77 -5.20
N HIS A 433 15.93 24.92 -5.73
CA HIS A 433 15.59 23.73 -6.54
C HIS A 433 16.02 22.42 -5.88
N LYS A 434 16.35 22.43 -4.58
CA LYS A 434 16.74 21.24 -3.81
C LYS A 434 15.81 21.06 -2.63
N ILE A 435 15.32 19.85 -2.42
CA ILE A 435 14.53 19.47 -1.25
C ILE A 435 15.40 18.55 -0.40
N ARG A 436 15.60 18.87 0.88
CA ARG A 436 16.64 18.26 1.74
C ARG A 436 16.04 17.71 3.02
N LEU A 437 16.49 16.53 3.43
CA LEU A 437 16.05 15.87 4.65
C LEU A 437 16.54 16.62 5.91
N ILE A 438 15.59 16.97 6.79
CA ILE A 438 15.86 17.42 8.16
C ILE A 438 15.64 16.26 9.15
N HIS A 439 14.48 15.60 9.06
CA HIS A 439 14.04 14.48 9.91
C HIS A 439 13.37 13.41 9.04
N GLY A 440 13.48 12.15 9.43
CA GLY A 440 12.87 11.01 8.75
C GLY A 440 13.90 10.00 8.24
N GLN A 441 15.13 10.03 8.73
CA GLN A 441 16.13 9.02 8.42
C GLN A 441 15.68 7.63 8.92
N ASN A 442 15.02 7.55 10.07
CA ASN A 442 14.37 6.33 10.56
C ASN A 442 13.26 5.87 9.61
N ARG A 443 12.41 6.79 9.13
CA ARG A 443 11.31 6.52 8.17
C ARG A 443 11.81 5.96 6.84
N LEU A 444 12.89 6.54 6.29
CA LEU A 444 13.55 6.08 5.06
C LEU A 444 14.23 4.71 5.21
N ASN A 445 14.58 4.31 6.45
CA ASN A 445 15.19 3.01 6.71
C ASN A 445 14.16 1.86 6.76
N LEU A 446 12.86 2.15 6.91
CA LEU A 446 11.79 1.14 6.92
C LEU A 446 11.59 0.48 5.56
N SER A 447 11.73 1.24 4.47
CA SER A 447 11.65 0.74 3.10
C SER A 447 12.46 1.62 2.16
N ARG A 448 13.24 1.00 1.28
CA ARG A 448 14.03 1.67 0.25
C ARG A 448 13.38 1.64 -1.14
N THR A 449 12.16 1.13 -1.22
CA THR A 449 11.45 0.89 -2.50
C THR A 449 10.11 1.64 -2.58
N GLU A 450 9.79 2.50 -1.61
CA GLU A 450 8.61 3.37 -1.69
C GLU A 450 8.84 4.49 -2.72
N TRP A 451 7.83 4.74 -3.55
CA TRP A 451 7.88 5.68 -4.67
C TRP A 451 7.73 7.13 -4.21
N ALA A 452 6.92 7.34 -3.17
CA ALA A 452 6.72 8.61 -2.51
C ALA A 452 6.52 8.41 -1.01
N TYR A 453 6.81 9.44 -0.21
CA TYR A 453 6.69 9.43 1.24
C TYR A 453 5.77 10.56 1.72
N PRO A 454 5.02 10.39 2.81
CA PRO A 454 4.32 11.52 3.44
C PRO A 454 5.33 12.56 3.89
N TYR A 455 5.05 13.86 3.72
CA TYR A 455 6.02 14.92 4.03
C TYR A 455 5.43 16.18 4.63
N LEU A 456 6.27 16.85 5.43
CA LEU A 456 6.09 18.20 5.93
C LEU A 456 7.18 19.07 5.29
N LEU A 457 6.80 20.21 4.72
CA LEU A 457 7.71 21.07 3.96
C LEU A 457 7.89 22.43 4.62
N LEU A 458 9.16 22.81 4.78
CA LEU A 458 9.59 24.14 5.16
C LEU A 458 10.24 24.80 3.95
N GLU A 459 9.92 26.06 3.65
CA GLU A 459 10.53 26.77 2.53
C GLU A 459 11.52 27.83 3.02
N ARG A 460 12.77 27.78 2.53
CA ARG A 460 13.86 28.64 3.01
C ARG A 460 13.59 30.16 2.86
N HIS A 461 12.67 30.57 1.99
CA HIS A 461 12.30 31.98 1.85
C HIS A 461 11.39 32.49 2.98
N GLN A 462 10.79 31.59 3.77
CA GLN A 462 10.01 31.88 4.99
C GLN A 462 10.94 32.03 6.22
N GLY A 463 12.12 32.63 6.05
CA GLY A 463 13.12 32.79 7.13
C GLY A 463 13.85 31.51 7.58
N VAL A 464 13.42 30.32 7.17
CA VAL A 464 13.97 29.04 7.65
C VAL A 464 15.43 28.84 7.22
N SER A 465 16.31 28.63 8.20
CA SER A 465 17.73 28.38 7.97
C SER A 465 18.23 27.15 8.73
N TRP A 466 19.31 26.53 8.23
CA TRP A 466 19.98 25.44 8.94
C TRP A 466 20.48 25.82 10.33
N GLN A 467 20.87 27.09 10.54
CA GLN A 467 21.25 27.60 11.86
C GLN A 467 20.05 27.64 12.81
N LEU A 468 18.90 28.15 12.35
CA LEU A 468 17.67 28.16 13.14
C LEU A 468 17.24 26.74 13.53
N ILE A 469 17.22 25.82 12.56
CA ILE A 469 16.88 24.41 12.81
C ILE A 469 17.84 23.82 13.85
N GLN A 470 19.15 24.07 13.72
CA GLN A 470 20.15 23.60 14.68
C GLN A 470 19.93 24.18 16.10
N THR A 471 19.58 25.47 16.22
CA THR A 471 19.25 26.09 17.51
C THR A 471 18.02 25.45 18.15
N ILE A 472 16.94 25.24 17.38
CA ILE A 472 15.72 24.58 17.87
C ILE A 472 16.03 23.14 18.33
N LEU A 473 16.80 22.37 17.56
CA LEU A 473 17.21 21.02 17.93
C LEU A 473 17.97 20.96 19.27
N THR A 474 18.74 22.00 19.64
CA THR A 474 19.42 22.04 20.96
C THR A 474 18.50 22.31 22.15
N GLN A 475 17.25 22.70 21.91
CA GLN A 475 16.26 23.02 22.94
C GLN A 475 15.22 21.90 23.14
N LEU A 476 15.14 20.96 22.21
CA LEU A 476 14.23 19.82 22.27
C LEU A 476 14.83 18.65 23.07
N ALA A 477 13.96 17.86 23.70
CA ALA A 477 14.35 16.63 24.36
C ALA A 477 14.62 15.52 23.32
N SER A 478 15.60 14.65 23.60
CA SER A 478 15.90 13.46 22.79
C SER A 478 15.10 12.26 23.29
N PRO A 479 14.61 11.35 22.41
CA PRO A 479 14.64 11.43 20.95
C PRO A 479 13.62 12.45 20.40
N ILE A 480 13.94 13.06 19.27
CA ILE A 480 13.13 14.16 18.71
C ILE A 480 12.04 13.61 17.78
N ASP A 481 10.79 14.02 18.00
CA ASP A 481 9.65 13.72 17.12
C ASP A 481 9.59 14.65 15.89
N CYS A 482 9.04 14.13 14.78
CA CYS A 482 8.95 14.84 13.51
C CYS A 482 7.91 15.99 13.55
N HIS A 483 6.71 15.73 14.09
CA HIS A 483 5.66 16.75 14.20
C HIS A 483 6.03 17.81 15.23
N GLN A 484 6.57 17.40 16.38
CA GLN A 484 7.07 18.33 17.41
C GLN A 484 8.13 19.29 16.85
N LEU A 485 9.11 18.79 16.08
CA LEU A 485 10.13 19.61 15.45
C LEU A 485 9.52 20.57 14.42
N TYR A 486 8.59 20.09 13.59
CA TYR A 486 7.89 20.93 12.61
C TYR A 486 7.08 22.04 13.28
N GLU A 487 6.30 21.74 14.31
CA GLU A 487 5.51 22.73 15.04
C GLU A 487 6.35 23.84 15.68
N VAL A 488 7.48 23.49 16.31
CA VAL A 488 8.35 24.48 16.95
C VAL A 488 9.04 25.37 15.92
N ILE A 489 9.42 24.81 14.75
CA ILE A 489 9.92 25.61 13.63
C ILE A 489 8.83 26.54 13.08
N GLN A 490 7.59 26.05 12.89
CA GLN A 490 6.48 26.86 12.39
C GLN A 490 6.09 28.01 13.33
N LYS A 491 6.09 27.78 14.65
CA LYS A 491 5.89 28.83 15.65
C LYS A 491 6.94 29.95 15.50
N TYR A 492 8.22 29.59 15.40
CA TYR A 492 9.31 30.56 15.21
C TYR A 492 9.24 31.36 13.90
N ILE A 493 8.59 30.83 12.85
CA ILE A 493 8.40 31.53 11.57
C ILE A 493 7.19 32.49 11.61
N SER A 494 6.26 32.23 12.52
CA SER A 494 5.01 32.99 12.68
C SER A 494 5.13 34.18 13.64
N ASP A 495 6.18 34.18 14.48
CA ASP A 495 6.57 35.24 15.43
C ASP A 495 7.57 36.25 14.80
#